data_AF-A0A7V5YZ55-F1
#
_entry.id   AF-A0A7V5YZ55-F1
#
_cell.length_a   1.000
_cell.length_b   1.000
_cell.length_c   1.000
_cell.angle_alpha   90.00
_cell.angle_beta   90.00
_cell.angle_gamma   90.00
#
_symmetry.space_group_name_H-M   'P 1'
#
loop_
_entity.id
_entity.type
_entity.pdbx_description
1 polymer ?
#
loop_
_entity_poly.entity_id
_entity_poly.type
_entity_poly.pdbx_seq_one_letter_code
_entity_poly.pdbx_strand_id
1 'polypeptide(L)'
;MPFWLTIPPVLPPLIGCTLALACLWVGWHALRTRTPSPLFRPMVELNLMLMEMAEKDEAERRRKAPLLTAETIKVYAWGFIYAGVFALIIAGGQLLRLLAGH
;
A
#
# COMPACT_ATOMS: atom_id res chain seq x y z
N MET A 1 9.30 -21.71 30.15
CA MET A 1 7.88 -21.34 30.26
C MET A 1 7.48 -20.67 28.96
N PRO A 2 6.59 -21.23 28.12
CA PRO A 2 6.22 -20.55 26.89
C PRO A 2 5.37 -19.33 27.26
N PHE A 3 5.88 -18.14 26.92
CA PHE A 3 5.12 -16.89 26.92
C PHE A 3 4.03 -17.02 25.86
N TRP A 4 2.85 -17.50 26.25
CA TRP A 4 1.65 -17.38 25.43
C TRP A 4 1.26 -15.90 25.49
N LEU A 5 1.71 -15.12 24.49
CA LEU A 5 1.19 -13.78 24.23
C LEU A 5 -0.31 -13.94 23.95
N THR A 6 -1.14 -13.76 24.97
CA THR A 6 -2.59 -13.56 24.81
C THR A 6 -2.78 -12.23 24.10
N ILE A 7 -2.74 -12.28 22.76
CA ILE A 7 -3.00 -11.12 21.92
C ILE A 7 -4.46 -10.72 22.15
N PRO A 8 -4.72 -9.50 22.67
CA PRO A 8 -6.10 -9.08 22.88
C PRO A 8 -6.82 -9.05 21.54
N PRO A 9 -8.10 -9.46 21.46
CA PRO A 9 -8.84 -9.57 20.19
C PRO A 9 -8.99 -8.23 19.46
N VAL A 10 -8.78 -7.12 20.15
CA VAL A 10 -8.74 -5.76 19.61
C VAL A 10 -7.41 -5.37 18.96
N LEU A 11 -6.32 -6.09 19.22
CA LEU A 11 -4.99 -5.78 18.68
C LEU A 11 -4.93 -5.93 17.15
N PRO A 12 -5.43 -7.03 16.54
CA PRO A 12 -5.41 -7.19 15.08
C PRO A 12 -6.14 -6.08 14.30
N PRO A 13 -7.37 -5.67 14.64
CA PRO A 13 -8.04 -4.59 13.93
C PRO A 13 -7.40 -3.23 14.19
N LEU A 14 -6.82 -3.00 15.38
CA LEU A 14 -6.04 -1.77 15.64
C LEU A 14 -4.81 -1.68 14.73
N ILE A 15 -4.03 -2.77 14.62
CA ILE A 15 -2.89 -2.85 13.69
C ILE A 15 -3.35 -2.62 12.25
N GLY A 16 -4.49 -3.21 11.85
CA GLY A 16 -5.12 -2.98 10.55
C GLY A 16 -5.46 -1.51 10.30
N CYS A 17 -6.00 -0.81 11.30
CA CYS A 17 -6.28 0.63 11.23
C CYS A 17 -5.00 1.47 11.13
N THR A 18 -3.94 1.15 11.88
CA THR A 18 -2.66 1.88 11.78
C THR A 18 -2.02 1.71 10.41
N LEU A 19 -2.04 0.49 9.86
CA LEU A 19 -1.57 0.20 8.50
C LEU A 19 -2.40 0.94 7.46
N ALA A 20 -3.73 0.95 7.60
CA ALA A 20 -4.62 1.67 6.71
C ALA A 20 -4.34 3.19 6.69
N LEU A 21 -4.15 3.80 7.86
CA LEU A 21 -3.79 5.20 8.00
C LEU A 21 -2.40 5.51 7.42
N ALA A 22 -1.43 4.61 7.61
CA ALA A 22 -0.12 4.76 7.00
C ALA A 22 -0.21 4.73 5.46
N CYS A 23 -0.98 3.80 4.88
CA CYS A 23 -1.22 3.73 3.44
C CYS A 23 -1.89 4.99 2.88
N LEU A 24 -2.90 5.51 3.59
CA LEU A 24 -3.58 6.76 3.23
C LEU A 24 -2.63 7.95 3.28
N TRP A 25 -1.82 8.05 4.34
CA TRP A 25 -0.85 9.13 4.50
C TRP A 25 0.23 9.07 3.42
N VAL A 26 0.76 7.89 3.10
CA VAL A 26 1.76 7.69 2.05
C VAL A 26 1.20 8.08 0.68
N GLY A 27 0.01 7.58 0.33
CA GLY A 27 -0.61 7.89 -0.95
C GLY A 27 -0.95 9.39 -1.07
N TRP A 28 -1.48 10.01 -0.01
CA TRP A 28 -1.72 11.45 0.03
C TRP A 28 -0.42 12.27 -0.10
N HIS A 29 0.62 11.89 0.63
CA HIS A 29 1.91 12.55 0.57
C HIS A 29 2.51 12.47 -0.83
N ALA A 30 2.47 11.30 -1.47
CA ALA A 30 2.97 11.11 -2.83
C ALA A 30 2.21 11.95 -3.87
N LEU A 31 0.89 12.12 -3.72
CA LEU A 31 0.10 13.03 -4.56
C LEU A 31 0.48 14.49 -4.32
N ARG A 32 0.68 14.88 -3.05
CA ARG A 32 1.00 16.25 -2.66
C ARG A 32 2.38 16.69 -3.11
N THR A 33 3.40 15.86 -2.89
CA THR A 33 4.79 16.21 -3.22
C THR A 33 5.16 15.88 -4.66
N ARG A 34 4.28 15.18 -5.40
CA ARG A 34 4.54 14.67 -6.76
C ARG A 34 5.82 13.85 -6.85
N THR A 35 6.25 13.29 -5.72
CA THR A 35 7.44 12.47 -5.59
C THR A 35 7.05 11.17 -4.90
N PRO A 36 7.62 10.03 -5.34
CA PRO A 36 7.40 8.78 -4.63
C PRO A 36 8.04 8.90 -3.25
N SER A 37 7.32 8.45 -2.22
CA SER A 37 7.89 8.35 -0.88
C SER A 37 9.16 7.49 -0.92
N PRO A 38 10.26 7.89 -0.26
CA PRO A 38 11.52 7.16 -0.28
C PRO A 38 11.38 5.72 0.23
N LEU A 39 10.38 5.45 1.08
CA LEU A 39 10.07 4.12 1.59
C LEU A 39 9.56 3.15 0.52
N PHE A 40 8.88 3.64 -0.52
CA PHE A 40 8.20 2.80 -1.52
C PHE A 40 8.83 2.89 -2.90
N ARG A 41 9.72 3.85 -3.12
CA ARG A 41 10.52 3.96 -4.34
C ARG A 41 11.17 2.63 -4.77
N PRO A 42 11.86 1.86 -3.91
CA PRO A 42 12.46 0.58 -4.34
C PRO A 42 11.41 -0.46 -4.74
N MET A 43 10.23 -0.45 -4.12
CA MET A 43 9.14 -1.36 -4.48
C MET A 43 8.53 -0.99 -5.85
N VAL A 44 8.35 0.30 -6.11
CA VAL A 44 7.87 0.80 -7.42
C VAL A 44 8.90 0.52 -8.51
N GLU A 45 10.19 0.76 -8.24
CA GLU A 45 11.28 0.45 -9.16
C GLU A 45 11.37 -1.06 -9.44
N LEU A 46 11.26 -1.91 -8.42
CA LEU A 46 11.22 -3.36 -8.59
C LEU A 46 10.01 -3.80 -9.43
N ASN A 47 8.82 -3.25 -9.17
CA ASN A 47 7.61 -3.63 -9.89
C ASN A 47 7.67 -3.21 -11.37
N LEU A 48 8.23 -2.04 -11.64
CA LEU A 48 8.52 -1.59 -13.00
C LEU A 48 9.56 -2.48 -13.69
N MET A 49 10.62 -2.87 -12.98
CA MET A 49 11.65 -3.78 -13.49
C MET A 49 11.07 -5.18 -13.79
N LEU A 50 10.16 -5.68 -12.95
CA LEU A 50 9.45 -6.95 -13.17
C LEU A 50 8.51 -6.87 -14.38
N MET A 51 7.78 -5.76 -14.55
CA MET A 51 6.98 -5.56 -15.78
C MET A 51 7.87 -5.54 -17.03
N GLU A 52 9.03 -4.90 -16.95
CA GLU A 52 9.98 -4.84 -18.07
C GLU A 52 10.56 -6.24 -18.41
N MET A 53 10.80 -7.09 -17.41
CA MET A 53 11.22 -8.48 -17.64
C MET A 53 10.09 -9.38 -18.16
N ALA A 54 8.83 -9.04 -17.86
CA ALA A 54 7.67 -9.79 -18.33
C ALA A 54 7.31 -9.48 -19.79
N GLU A 55 7.67 -8.30 -20.32
CA GLU A 55 7.51 -7.97 -21.73
C GLU A 55 8.52 -8.75 -22.60
N LYS A 56 8.01 -9.66 -23.44
CA LYS A 56 8.84 -10.50 -24.33
C LYS A 56 9.34 -9.77 -25.58
N ASP A 57 8.81 -8.59 -25.90
CA ASP A 57 9.15 -7.83 -27.10
C ASP A 57 10.13 -6.70 -26.82
N GLU A 58 11.36 -6.86 -27.30
CA GLU A 58 12.49 -5.93 -27.12
C GLU A 58 12.26 -4.55 -27.78
N ALA A 59 11.39 -4.50 -28.79
CA ALA A 59 10.98 -3.27 -29.48
C ALA A 59 9.97 -2.44 -28.67
N GLU A 60 9.10 -3.10 -27.89
CA GLU A 60 8.15 -2.44 -26.99
C GLU A 60 8.83 -2.01 -25.68
N ARG A 61 9.78 -2.83 -25.21
CA ARG A 61 10.66 -2.57 -24.07
C ARG A 61 11.45 -1.26 -24.19
N ARG A 62 12.00 -0.94 -25.37
CA ARG A 62 12.69 0.34 -25.63
C ARG A 62 11.74 1.54 -25.73
N ARG A 63 10.48 1.32 -26.10
CA ARG A 63 9.44 2.36 -26.19
C ARG A 63 8.85 2.70 -24.82
N LYS A 64 8.80 1.73 -23.91
CA LYS A 64 8.32 1.84 -22.53
C LYS A 64 9.45 1.74 -21.52
N ALA A 65 10.56 2.45 -21.75
CA ALA A 65 11.55 2.62 -20.68
C ALA A 65 10.81 3.04 -19.40
N PRO A 66 10.97 2.34 -18.26
CA PRO A 66 10.20 2.58 -17.05
C PRO A 66 10.64 3.90 -16.42
N LEU A 67 10.21 5.00 -17.03
CA LEU A 67 10.35 6.31 -16.47
C LEU A 67 9.36 6.36 -15.31
N LEU A 68 9.89 6.64 -14.12
CA LEU A 68 9.15 7.19 -12.98
C LEU A 68 8.54 8.53 -13.41
N THR A 69 7.52 8.48 -14.26
CA THR A 69 6.78 9.65 -14.71
C THR A 69 5.85 10.09 -13.59
N ALA A 70 5.48 11.38 -13.61
CA ALA A 70 4.49 11.91 -12.69
C ALA A 70 3.14 11.16 -12.77
N GLU A 71 2.84 10.54 -13.91
CA GLU A 71 1.63 9.74 -14.12
C GLU A 71 1.72 8.40 -13.40
N THR A 72 2.84 7.68 -13.53
CA THR A 72 3.10 6.45 -12.78
C THR A 72 3.01 6.69 -11.27
N ILE A 73 3.62 7.77 -10.78
CA ILE A 73 3.55 8.15 -9.35
C ILE A 73 2.10 8.35 -8.90
N LYS A 74 1.25 9.00 -9.71
CA LYS A 74 -0.17 9.18 -9.40
C LYS A 74 -0.91 7.86 -9.30
N VAL A 75 -0.68 6.92 -10.23
CA VAL A 75 -1.32 5.61 -10.23
C VAL A 75 -0.99 4.84 -8.95
N TYR A 76 0.29 4.77 -8.59
CA TYR A 76 0.72 4.11 -7.35
C TYR A 76 0.17 4.82 -6.11
N ALA A 77 0.21 6.15 -6.07
CA ALA A 77 -0.31 6.92 -4.95
C ALA A 77 -1.81 6.69 -4.71
N TRP A 78 -2.62 6.68 -5.78
CA TRP A 78 -4.02 6.30 -5.70
C TRP A 78 -4.21 4.85 -5.29
N GLY A 79 -3.39 3.93 -5.79
CA GLY A 79 -3.39 2.53 -5.36
C GLY A 79 -3.21 2.38 -3.85
N PHE A 80 -2.27 3.12 -3.25
CA PHE A 80 -2.07 3.15 -1.79
C PHE A 80 -3.27 3.76 -1.04
N ILE A 81 -3.89 4.80 -1.59
CA ILE A 81 -5.10 5.38 -0.99
C ILE A 81 -6.23 4.35 -0.99
N TYR A 82 -6.49 3.69 -2.13
CA TYR A 82 -7.54 2.67 -2.22
C TYR A 82 -7.29 1.49 -1.28
N ALA A 83 -6.05 0.99 -1.23
CA ALA A 83 -5.65 -0.06 -0.29
C ALA A 83 -5.86 0.37 1.16
N GLY A 84 -5.51 1.61 1.50
CA GLY A 84 -5.72 2.19 2.82
C GLY A 84 -7.20 2.31 3.18
N VAL A 85 -8.06 2.84 2.28
CA VAL A 85 -9.52 2.92 2.50
C VAL A 85 -10.11 1.53 2.72
N PHE A 86 -9.76 0.57 1.87
CA PHE A 86 -10.30 -0.79 1.95
C PHE A 86 -9.89 -1.49 3.25
N ALA A 87 -8.62 -1.36 3.65
CA ALA A 87 -8.14 -1.86 4.93
C ALA A 87 -8.86 -1.21 6.11
N LEU A 88 -9.17 0.10 6.03
CA LEU A 88 -9.92 0.82 7.06
C LEU A 88 -11.37 0.32 7.18
N ILE A 89 -12.03 0.02 6.06
CA ILE A 89 -13.38 -0.57 6.04
C ILE A 89 -13.38 -1.93 6.72
N ILE A 90 -12.42 -2.79 6.40
CA ILE A 90 -12.31 -4.13 6.99
C ILE A 90 -11.99 -4.05 8.49
N ALA A 91 -10.93 -3.33 8.85
CA ALA A 91 -10.47 -3.20 10.23
C ALA A 91 -11.51 -2.49 11.10
N GLY A 92 -12.14 -1.42 10.58
CA GLY A 92 -13.25 -0.72 11.22
C GLY A 92 -14.48 -1.62 11.40
N GLY A 93 -14.83 -2.42 10.38
CA GLY A 93 -15.91 -3.41 10.48
C GLY A 93 -15.65 -4.49 11.53
N GLN A 94 -14.39 -4.93 11.68
CA GLN A 94 -14.00 -5.86 12.75
C GLN A 94 -14.08 -5.20 14.14
N LEU A 95 -13.65 -3.95 14.27
CA LEU A 95 -13.78 -3.16 15.51
C LEU A 95 -15.25 -2.96 15.90
N LEU A 96 -16.12 -2.62 14.95
CA LEU A 96 -17.57 -2.50 15.16
C LEU A 96 -18.20 -3.80 15.64
N ARG A 97 -17.80 -4.96 15.08
CA ARG A 97 -18.26 -6.27 15.54
C ARG A 97 -17.83 -6.58 16.97
N LEU A 98 -16.61 -6.22 17.35
CA LEU A 98 -16.12 -6.40 18.72
C LEU A 98 -16.86 -5.49 19.72
N LEU A 99 -17.17 -4.26 19.31
CA LEU A 99 -17.93 -3.31 20.13
C LEU A 99 -19.41 -3.68 20.26
N ALA A 100 -20.03 -4.25 19.22
CA ALA A 100 -21.42 -4.68 19.25
C ALA A 100 -21.63 -6.05 19.96
N GLY A 101 -20.54 -6.81 20.15
CA GLY A 101 -20.54 -8.06 20.92
C GLY A 101 -20.32 -7.87 22.43
N HIS A 102 -20.22 -6.62 22.88
CA HIS A 102 -20.08 -6.20 24.27
C HIS A 102 -21.33 -5.44 24.72
#